data_AF-A0A5B8M865-F1
#
_entry.id   AF-A0A5B8M865-F1
#
_cell.length_a   1.000
_cell.length_b   1.000
_cell.length_c   1.000
_cell.angle_alpha   90.00
_cell.angle_beta   90.00
_cell.angle_gamma   90.00
#
_symmetry.space_group_name_H-M   'P 1'
#
loop_
_entity.id
_entity.type
_entity.pdbx_description
1 polymer ?
#
loop_
_entity_poly.entity_id
_entity_poly.type
_entity_poly.pdbx_seq_one_letter_code
_entity_poly.pdbx_strand_id
1 'polypeptide(L)'
;MFNTRVVTAGDGVTLNTYYKHSRVKQYLKDGRALRVETVINSPTDLVVARRPEHLDQLQARSRDINTRLLDTERAGQGLILASPGPLVR
;
A
#
# COMPACT_ATOMS: atom_id res chain seq x y z
N MET A 1 14.94 -4.35 -0.03
CA MET A 1 14.69 -3.35 1.02
C MET A 1 13.22 -2.97 0.98
N PHE A 2 12.54 -2.97 2.13
CA PHE A 2 11.19 -2.45 2.28
C PHE A 2 11.28 -1.04 2.87
N ASN A 3 10.46 -0.11 2.37
CA ASN A 3 10.42 1.26 2.90
C ASN A 3 8.97 1.73 2.95
N THR A 4 8.53 2.25 4.09
CA THR A 4 7.15 2.71 4.28
C THR A 4 7.17 4.17 4.69
N ARG A 5 6.43 5.01 3.97
CA ARG A 5 6.24 6.43 4.27
C ARG A 5 4.77 6.71 4.50
N VAL A 6 4.45 7.24 5.68
CA VAL A 6 3.15 7.82 6.00
C VAL A 6 3.22 9.33 5.75
N VAL A 7 2.25 9.87 5.02
CA VAL A 7 2.14 11.30 4.74
C VAL A 7 0.77 11.76 5.21
N THR A 8 0.75 12.78 6.07
CA THR A 8 -0.47 13.44 6.52
C THR A 8 -0.49 14.82 5.90
N ALA A 9 -1.31 15.01 4.86
CA ALA A 9 -1.63 16.32 4.29
C ALA A 9 -3.11 16.62 4.57
N GLY A 10 -3.55 17.88 4.39
CA GLY A 10 -4.86 18.40 4.84
C GLY A 10 -6.11 17.64 4.36
N ASP A 11 -5.94 16.67 3.49
CA ASP A 11 -6.96 15.93 2.77
C ASP A 11 -6.99 14.42 3.13
N GLY A 12 -6.07 13.95 4.00
CA GLY A 12 -6.10 12.60 4.58
C GLY A 12 -4.72 11.96 4.81
N VAL A 13 -4.73 10.74 5.36
CA VAL A 13 -3.53 9.90 5.53
C VAL A 13 -3.26 9.15 4.23
N THR A 14 -2.05 9.27 3.72
CA THR A 14 -1.53 8.47 2.60
C THR A 14 -0.42 7.56 3.07
N LEU A 15 -0.53 6.26 2.80
CA LEU A 15 0.52 5.27 3.00
C LEU A 15 1.19 4.97 1.65
N ASN A 16 2.51 5.05 1.61
CA ASN A 16 3.31 4.57 0.48
C ASN A 16 4.33 3.55 0.96
N THR A 17 4.14 2.30 0.58
CA THR A 17 5.07 1.20 0.88
C THR A 17 5.79 0.78 -0.39
N TYR A 18 7.11 0.71 -0.34
CA TYR A 18 7.97 0.33 -1.45
C TYR A 18 8.54 -1.06 -1.22
N TYR A 19 8.52 -1.89 -2.25
CA TYR A 19 9.19 -3.19 -2.29
C TYR A 19 9.90 -3.36 -3.63
N LYS A 20 11.24 -3.39 -3.58
CA LYS A 20 12.08 -3.44 -4.79
C LYS A 20 11.65 -2.33 -5.77
N HIS A 21 11.21 -2.68 -6.98
CA HIS A 21 10.80 -1.73 -8.01
C HIS A 21 9.29 -1.45 -7.96
N SER A 22 8.55 -2.06 -7.04
CA SER A 22 7.10 -1.97 -6.93
C SER A 22 6.69 -1.17 -5.70
N ARG A 23 5.46 -0.67 -5.68
CA ARG A 23 4.93 0.07 -4.53
C ARG A 23 3.46 -0.20 -4.30
N VAL A 24 3.04 -0.11 -3.06
CA VAL A 24 1.63 -0.09 -2.66
C VAL A 24 1.32 1.30 -2.14
N LYS A 25 0.21 1.87 -2.62
CA LYS A 25 -0.34 3.13 -2.15
C LYS A 25 -1.65 2.88 -1.47
N GLN A 26 -1.91 3.59 -0.38
CA GLN A 26 -3.23 3.71 0.17
C GLN A 26 -3.54 5.16 0.48
N TYR A 27 -4.75 5.60 0.15
CA TYR A 27 -5.18 6.98 0.38
C TYR A 27 -6.71 7.08 0.47
N LEU A 28 -7.18 8.14 1.10
CA LEU A 28 -8.58 8.50 1.10
C LEU A 28 -8.92 9.16 -0.24
N LYS A 29 -9.71 8.48 -1.07
CA LYS A 29 -10.19 9.01 -2.34
C LYS A 29 -11.40 9.91 -2.10
N ASP A 30 -11.31 11.15 -2.58
CA ASP A 30 -12.39 12.15 -2.56
C ASP A 30 -13.01 12.38 -1.16
N GLY A 31 -12.25 12.14 -0.09
CA GLY A 31 -12.74 12.20 1.29
C GLY A 31 -13.77 11.12 1.67
N ARG A 32 -14.03 10.14 0.81
CA ARG A 32 -15.19 9.23 0.94
C ARG A 32 -14.83 7.76 1.09
N ALA A 33 -13.81 7.29 0.38
CA ALA A 33 -13.48 5.87 0.34
C ALA A 33 -11.98 5.63 0.41
N LEU A 34 -11.57 4.68 1.26
CA LEU A 34 -10.18 4.24 1.31
C LEU A 34 -9.87 3.41 0.06
N ARG A 35 -8.82 3.78 -0.68
CA ARG A 35 -8.36 3.05 -1.86
C ARG A 35 -6.95 2.51 -1.64
N VAL A 36 -6.76 1.24 -1.99
CA VAL A 36 -5.45 0.58 -2.04
C VAL A 36 -5.09 0.26 -3.49
N GLU A 37 -3.88 0.60 -3.89
CA GLU A 37 -3.35 0.40 -5.24
C GLU A 37 -1.94 -0.18 -5.20
N THR A 38 -1.73 -1.32 -5.84
CA THR A 38 -0.39 -1.88 -6.07
C THR A 38 0.08 -1.52 -7.47
N VAL A 39 1.25 -0.87 -7.55
CA VAL A 39 1.95 -0.54 -8.79
C VAL A 39 3.13 -1.49 -8.93
N ILE A 40 3.14 -2.28 -9.99
CA ILE A 40 4.19 -3.28 -10.25
C ILE A 40 5.00 -2.84 -11.47
N ASN A 41 6.22 -2.33 -11.24
CA ASN A 41 7.12 -1.98 -12.35
C ASN A 41 7.93 -3.19 -12.84
N SER A 42 8.03 -4.25 -12.05
CA SER A 42 8.78 -5.46 -12.39
C SER A 42 8.04 -6.72 -11.88
N PRO A 43 7.41 -7.52 -12.76
CA PRO A 43 6.72 -8.76 -12.38
C PRO A 43 7.60 -9.76 -11.64
N THR A 44 8.90 -9.76 -11.93
CA THR A 44 9.88 -10.65 -11.29
C THR A 44 10.10 -10.32 -9.82
N ASP A 45 9.76 -9.11 -9.37
CA ASP A 45 9.76 -8.79 -7.94
C ASP A 45 8.76 -9.67 -7.19
N LEU A 46 7.67 -10.07 -7.85
CA LEU A 46 6.63 -10.95 -7.35
C LEU A 46 6.76 -12.39 -7.83
N VAL A 47 7.93 -12.78 -8.37
CA VAL A 47 8.17 -14.14 -8.89
C VAL A 47 7.18 -14.51 -10.00
N VAL A 48 6.87 -13.55 -10.88
CA VAL A 48 6.06 -13.74 -12.09
C VAL A 48 6.90 -13.39 -13.32
N ALA A 49 6.79 -14.19 -14.39
CA ALA A 49 7.52 -13.94 -15.62
C ALA A 49 6.95 -12.76 -16.42
N ARG A 50 7.76 -12.18 -17.31
CA ARG A 50 7.41 -10.97 -18.09
C ARG A 50 6.81 -11.32 -19.45
N ARG A 51 5.61 -11.91 -19.46
CA ARG A 51 4.87 -12.23 -20.70
C ARG A 51 3.35 -12.06 -20.52
N PRO A 52 2.59 -11.74 -21.59
CA PRO A 52 1.13 -11.56 -21.51
C PRO A 52 0.38 -12.76 -20.92
N GLU A 53 0.84 -13.99 -21.19
CA GLU A 53 0.27 -15.24 -20.64
C GLU A 53 0.32 -15.32 -19.10
N HIS A 54 1.17 -14.50 -18.45
CA HIS A 54 1.29 -14.43 -16.99
C HIS A 54 0.52 -13.23 -16.40
N LEU A 55 -0.21 -12.46 -17.21
CA LEU A 55 -0.90 -11.25 -16.77
C LEU A 55 -1.93 -11.55 -15.68
N ASP A 56 -2.70 -12.63 -15.83
CA ASP A 56 -3.71 -13.01 -14.84
C ASP A 56 -3.08 -13.38 -13.50
N GLN A 57 -1.96 -14.09 -13.53
CA GLN A 57 -1.18 -14.40 -12.33
C GLN A 57 -0.68 -13.12 -11.65
N LEU A 58 -0.18 -12.15 -12.44
CA LEU A 58 0.30 -10.87 -11.93
C LEU A 58 -0.84 -10.06 -11.29
N GLN A 59 -2.00 -10.01 -11.94
CA GLN A 59 -3.17 -9.34 -11.41
C GLN A 59 -3.68 -10.00 -10.13
N ALA A 60 -3.70 -11.34 -10.08
CA ALA A 60 -4.09 -12.08 -8.89
C ALA A 60 -3.18 -11.74 -7.70
N ARG A 61 -1.85 -11.73 -7.90
CA ARG A 61 -0.90 -11.29 -6.86
C ARG A 61 -1.10 -9.85 -6.44
N SER A 62 -1.36 -8.94 -7.39
CA SER A 62 -1.65 -7.54 -7.08
C SER A 62 -2.90 -7.39 -6.22
N ARG A 63 -3.95 -8.18 -6.48
CA ARG A 63 -5.19 -8.16 -5.69
C ARG A 63 -4.96 -8.72 -4.29
N ASP A 64 -4.24 -9.84 -4.17
CA ASP A 64 -3.86 -10.44 -2.89
C ASP A 64 -3.04 -9.45 -2.02
N ILE A 65 -2.09 -8.72 -2.62
CA ILE A 65 -1.34 -7.67 -1.91
C ILE A 65 -2.28 -6.58 -1.38
N ASN A 66 -3.23 -6.10 -2.19
CA ASN A 66 -4.19 -5.08 -1.77
C ASN A 66 -5.05 -5.57 -0.61
N THR A 67 -5.57 -6.81 -0.69
CA THR A 67 -6.39 -7.42 0.35
C THR A 67 -5.61 -7.59 1.65
N ARG A 68 -4.38 -8.12 1.59
CA ARG A 68 -3.54 -8.31 2.78
C ARG A 68 -3.21 -7.01 3.50
N LEU A 69 -2.98 -5.91 2.77
CA LEU A 69 -2.76 -4.62 3.42
C LEU A 69 -4.00 -4.21 4.21
N LEU A 70 -5.18 -4.29 3.60
CA LEU A 70 -6.44 -3.97 4.26
C LEU A 70 -6.71 -4.89 5.46
N ASP A 71 -6.45 -6.19 5.33
CA ASP A 71 -6.64 -7.15 6.42
C ASP A 71 -5.67 -6.89 7.58
N THR A 72 -4.41 -6.55 7.27
CA THR A 72 -3.39 -6.22 8.26
C THR A 72 -3.79 -4.97 9.04
N GLU A 73 -4.33 -3.95 8.37
CA GLU A 73 -4.81 -2.74 9.03
C GLU A 73 -6.05 -3.00 9.88
N ARG A 74 -6.99 -3.82 9.41
CA ARG A 74 -8.17 -4.21 10.20
C ARG A 74 -7.77 -4.98 11.47
N ALA A 75 -6.78 -5.87 11.37
CA ALA A 75 -6.22 -6.57 12.52
C ALA A 75 -5.40 -5.63 13.43
N GLY A 76 -4.68 -4.67 12.83
CA GLY A 76 -3.79 -3.72 13.50
C GLY A 76 -4.50 -2.53 14.15
N GLN A 77 -5.75 -2.22 13.80
CA GLN A 77 -6.55 -1.16 14.44
C GLN A 77 -6.83 -1.40 15.94
N GLY A 78 -6.51 -2.59 16.48
CA GLY A 78 -6.42 -2.83 17.93
C GLY A 78 -5.16 -2.24 18.61
N LEU A 79 -4.16 -1.83 17.83
CA LEU A 79 -2.92 -1.20 18.29
C LEU A 79 -2.84 0.22 17.71
N ILE A 80 -3.33 1.18 18.49
CA ILE A 80 -3.22 2.61 18.19
C ILE A 80 -1.74 2.99 18.00
N LEU A 81 -1.31 3.21 16.75
CA LEU A 81 -0.09 3.97 16.48
C LEU A 81 -0.40 5.45 16.69
N ALA A 82 -0.43 5.87 17.96
CA ALA A 82 -0.44 7.26 18.32
C ALA A 82 0.93 7.86 17.94
N SER A 83 0.94 8.71 16.91
CA SER A 83 2.05 9.65 16.75
C SER A 83 1.91 10.72 17.83
N PRO A 84 2.93 11.02 18.65
CA PRO A 84 2.92 12.24 19.44
C PRO A 84 2.87 13.42 18.46
N GLY A 85 1.88 14.30 18.65
CA GLY A 85 1.74 15.52 17.85
C GLY A 85 2.93 16.45 18.05
N PRO A 86 3.22 17.37 17.11
CA PRO A 86 4.32 18.30 17.26
C PRO A 86 4.02 19.29 18.39
N LEU A 87 4.98 19.44 19.31
CA LEU A 87 4.98 20.52 20.29
C LEU A 87 5.10 21.85 19.56
N VAL A 88 4.07 22.69 19.71
CA VAL A 88 4.11 24.10 19.34
C VAL A 88 4.91 24.85 20.40
N ARG A 89 5.91 25.63 19.99
CA ARG A 89 6.39 26.80 20.72
C ARG A 89 6.63 27.94 19.73
#